data_AF-A6F980-F1
#
_entry.id   AF-A6F980-F1
#
_cell.length_a   1.000
_cell.length_b   1.000
_cell.length_c   1.000
_cell.angle_alpha   90.00
_cell.angle_beta   90.00
_cell.angle_gamma   90.00
#
_symmetry.space_group_name_H-M   'P 1'
#
loop_
_entity.id
_entity.type
_entity.pdbx_description
1 polymer ?
#
loop_
_entity_poly.entity_id
_entity_poly.type
_entity_poly.pdbx_seq_one_letter_code
_entity_poly.pdbx_strand_id
1 'polypeptide(L)' 'MKVVVEFMETGRYKDKVWEPSFRTGKGSLRSVSPSYAAQLIKQSKAILHINEDGSAAIEH' A
#
# COMPACT_ATOMS: atom_id res chain seq x y z
N MET A 1 5.70 -11.53 3.42
CA MET A 1 6.16 -10.13 3.59
C MET A 1 5.34 -9.18 2.72
N LYS A 2 4.55 -8.35 3.40
CA LYS A 2 3.79 -7.24 2.83
C LYS A 2 4.20 -5.96 3.55
N VAL A 3 4.04 -4.83 2.90
CA VAL A 3 4.23 -3.50 3.50
C VAL A 3 2.89 -2.77 3.51
N VAL A 4 2.62 -2.01 4.57
CA VAL A 4 1.41 -1.21 4.70
C VAL A 4 1.62 0.13 4.00
N VAL A 5 0.65 0.51 3.17
CA VAL A 5 0.61 1.82 2.51
C VAL A 5 -0.73 2.50 2.79
N GLU A 6 -0.72 3.82 2.83
CA GLU A 6 -1.92 4.64 2.84
C GLU A 6 -2.23 5.11 1.42
N PHE A 7 -3.45 4.84 0.95
CA PHE A 7 -3.88 5.24 -0.38
C PHE A 7 -4.31 6.70 -0.41
N MET A 8 -3.80 7.48 -1.37
CA MET A 8 -4.12 8.92 -1.46
C MET A 8 -5.33 9.24 -2.34
N GLU A 9 -5.88 8.24 -3.03
CA GLU A 9 -7.04 8.36 -3.91
C GLU A 9 -7.96 7.14 -3.77
N THR A 10 -9.25 7.33 -4.01
CA THR A 10 -10.22 6.24 -4.03
C THR A 10 -10.16 5.56 -5.39
N GLY A 11 -10.02 4.24 -5.43
CA GLY A 11 -9.85 3.55 -6.70
C GLY A 11 -9.84 2.04 -6.60
N ARG A 12 -9.66 1.40 -7.76
CA ARG A 12 -9.44 -0.04 -7.87
C ARG A 12 -7.97 -0.29 -8.17
N TYR A 13 -7.34 -1.12 -7.34
CA TYR A 13 -5.93 -1.45 -7.40
C TYR A 13 -5.73 -2.94 -7.65
N LYS A 14 -4.57 -3.32 -8.16
CA LYS A 14 -4.25 -4.71 -8.54
C LYS A 14 -2.86 -5.06 -8.03
N ASP A 15 -2.81 -5.71 -6.88
CA ASP A 15 -1.57 -6.31 -6.39
C ASP A 15 -1.51 -7.75 -6.90
N LYS A 16 -1.01 -7.96 -8.13
CA LYS A 16 -0.98 -9.28 -8.78
C LYS A 16 -0.24 -10.37 -7.98
N VAL A 17 0.50 -9.99 -6.94
CA VAL A 17 1.27 -10.89 -6.08
C VAL A 17 0.36 -11.52 -5.01
N TRP A 18 -0.53 -10.75 -4.39
CA TRP A 18 -1.37 -11.22 -3.27
C TRP A 18 -2.86 -11.20 -3.57
N GLU A 19 -3.37 -10.20 -4.30
CA GLU A 19 -4.80 -10.05 -4.56
C GLU A 19 -5.07 -9.48 -5.96
N PRO A 20 -5.81 -10.20 -6.82
CA PRO A 20 -5.93 -9.86 -8.24
C PRO A 20 -6.54 -8.47 -8.47
N SER A 21 -7.45 -8.02 -7.59
CA SER A 21 -7.86 -6.63 -7.50
C SER A 21 -8.66 -6.34 -6.23
N PHE A 22 -8.53 -5.12 -5.71
CA PHE A 22 -9.37 -4.61 -4.61
C PHE A 22 -9.77 -3.16 -4.83
N ARG A 23 -10.82 -2.75 -4.13
CA ARG A 23 -11.18 -1.34 -3.96
C ARG A 23 -10.65 -0.83 -2.64
N THR A 24 -10.18 0.40 -2.64
CA THR A 24 -9.72 1.11 -1.44
C THR A 24 -10.12 2.58 -1.56
N GLY A 25 -10.35 3.22 -0.42
CA GLY A 25 -10.65 4.64 -0.33
C GLY A 25 -9.38 5.46 -0.10
N LYS A 26 -9.48 6.76 -0.35
CA LYS A 26 -8.50 7.72 0.14
C LYS A 26 -8.37 7.64 1.67
N GLY A 27 -7.14 7.66 2.18
CA GLY A 27 -6.80 7.49 3.60
C GLY A 27 -6.89 6.06 4.12
N SER A 28 -7.24 5.08 3.28
CA SER A 28 -7.31 3.69 3.70
C SER A 28 -5.90 3.08 3.77
N LEU A 29 -5.60 2.44 4.90
CA LEU A 29 -4.39 1.65 5.10
C LEU A 29 -4.60 0.23 4.60
N ARG A 30 -3.65 -0.29 3.81
CA ARG A 30 -3.69 -1.67 3.34
C ARG A 30 -2.31 -2.19 3.00
N SER A 31 -2.15 -3.49 3.19
CA SER A 31 -0.90 -4.21 2.99
C SER A 31 -0.80 -4.75 1.57
N VAL A 32 0.34 -4.50 0.92
CA VAL A 32 0.61 -4.88 -0.46
C VAL A 32 2.01 -5.46 -0.60
N SER A 33 2.35 -6.00 -1.78
CA SER A 33 3.72 -6.43 -2.04
C SER A 33 4.68 -5.22 -2.06
N PRO A 34 5.93 -5.36 -1.59
CA PRO A 34 6.91 -4.25 -1.60
C PRO A 34 7.11 -3.63 -2.99
N SER A 35 7.17 -4.46 -4.04
CA SER A 35 7.29 -4.00 -5.42
C SER A 35 6.08 -3.20 -5.89
N TYR A 36 4.89 -3.53 -5.41
CA TYR A 36 3.68 -2.78 -5.75
C TYR A 36 3.57 -1.48 -4.94
N ALA A 37 3.93 -1.49 -3.65
CA ALA A 37 4.05 -0.27 -2.86
C ALA A 37 5.00 0.74 -3.52
N ALA A 38 6.19 0.31 -3.95
CA ALA A 38 7.14 1.17 -4.66
C ALA A 38 6.53 1.78 -5.94
N GLN A 39 5.76 1.01 -6.70
CA GLN A 39 5.05 1.51 -7.89
C GLN A 39 3.97 2.53 -7.57
N LEU A 40 3.21 2.33 -6.48
CA LEU A 40 2.17 3.26 -6.05
C LEU A 40 2.77 4.57 -5.55
N ILE A 41 3.84 4.49 -4.76
CA ILE A 41 4.57 5.64 -4.23
C ILE A 41 5.21 6.44 -5.38
N LYS A 42 5.84 5.77 -6.34
CA LYS A 42 6.41 6.42 -7.54
C LYS A 42 5.35 7.15 -8.38
N GLN A 43 4.10 6.69 -8.35
CA GLN A 43 2.97 7.32 -9.04
C GLN A 43 2.20 8.32 -8.16
N SER A 44 2.66 8.60 -6.95
CA SER A 44 1.96 9.44 -5.98
C SER A 44 0.51 8.98 -5.70
N LYS A 45 0.27 7.66 -5.73
CA LYS A 45 -1.06 7.06 -5.45
C LYS A 45 -1.19 6.55 -4.02
N ALA A 46 -0.06 6.33 -3.36
CA ALA A 46 0.00 5.91 -1.97
C ALA A 46 1.28 6.41 -1.31
N ILE A 47 1.31 6.43 0.01
CA ILE A 47 2.49 6.70 0.84
C ILE A 47 2.79 5.48 1.71
N LEU A 48 4.07 5.26 2.02
CA LEU A 48 4.45 4.20 2.94
C LEU A 48 3.95 4.54 4.34
N HIS A 49 3.23 3.62 4.98
CA HIS A 49 2.83 3.80 6.36
C HIS A 49 4.00 3.43 7.27
N ILE A 50 4.37 4.36 8.14
CA ILE A 50 5.45 4.22 9.10
C ILE A 50 4.80 4.20 10.48
N ASN A 51 5.20 3.24 11.31
CA ASN A 51 4.74 3.13 12.69
C ASN A 51 5.25 4.33 13.52
N GLU A 52 4.70 4.49 14.73
CA GLU A 52 5.13 5.54 15.67
C GLU A 52 6.64 5.48 16.02
N ASP A 53 7.24 4.29 15.91
CA ASP A 53 8.66 4.02 16.09
C ASP A 53 9.55 4.48 14.92
N GLY A 54 8.97 4.91 13.78
CA GLY A 54 9.73 5.31 12.59
C GLY A 54 10.10 4.15 11.67
N SER A 55 9.72 2.92 12.01
CA SER A 55 9.88 1.72 11.18
C SER A 55 8.71 1.52 10.21
N ALA A 56 8.98 0.99 9.02
CA ALA A 56 7.94 0.69 8.04
C ALA A 56 7.00 -0.39 8.57
N ALA A 57 5.69 -0.19 8.45
CA ALA A 57 4.71 -1.19 8.85
C ALA A 57 4.76 -2.40 7.90
N ILE A 58 5.16 -3.55 8.43
CA ILE A 58 5.31 -4.80 7.71
C ILE A 58 4.36 -5.86 8.27
N GLU A 59 3.72 -6.63 7.38
CA GLU A 59 2.97 -7.83 7.75
C GLU A 59 3.70 -9.06 7.22
N HIS A 60 3.76 -10.11 8.06
CA HIS A 60 4.44 -11.37 7.74
C HIS A 60 3.61 -12.25 6.82
#